data_AF-A0A7V9RA91-F1
#
_entry.id   AF-A0A7V9RA91-F1
#
_cell.length_a   1.000
_cell.length_b   1.000
_cell.length_c   1.000
_cell.angle_alpha   90.00
_cell.angle_beta   90.00
_cell.angle_gamma   90.00
#
_symmetry.space_group_name_H-M   'P 1'
#
loop_
_entity.id
_entity.type
_entity.pdbx_description
1 polymer ?
#
loop_
_entity_poly.entity_id
_entity_poly.type
_entity_poly.pdbx_seq_one_letter_code
_entity_poly.pdbx_strand_id
1 'polypeptide(L)'
;MAGLAASSSAGATPLATELQRALTVPGVSWKATGVVTIDLPTGGTVYRRNAALSLRPASNEKLAVALAALVELGPGYRITTQVLGDGTLDGSVWRGRLVLK
;
A
#
# COMPACT_ATOMS: atom_id res chain seq x y z
N MET A 1 -32.13 -8.30 -7.47
CA MET A 1 -32.89 -7.35 -6.63
C MET A 1 -32.00 -6.14 -6.38
N ALA A 2 -32.29 -5.02 -7.04
CA ALA A 2 -31.54 -3.78 -6.93
C ALA A 2 -32.06 -2.98 -5.72
N GLY A 3 -31.21 -2.75 -4.71
CA GLY A 3 -31.50 -1.87 -3.60
C GLY A 3 -31.09 -0.43 -3.94
N LEU A 4 -32.05 0.48 -3.99
CA LEU A 4 -31.79 1.92 -4.06
C LEU A 4 -31.15 2.38 -2.75
N ALA A 5 -29.87 2.74 -2.78
CA ALA A 5 -29.23 3.41 -1.65
C ALA A 5 -29.63 4.89 -1.67
N ALA A 6 -30.31 5.31 -0.61
CA ALA A 6 -30.72 6.69 -0.38
C ALA A 6 -29.52 7.65 -0.45
N SER A 7 -29.67 8.70 -1.25
CA SER A 7 -28.72 9.81 -1.30
C SER A 7 -28.90 10.68 -0.06
N SER A 8 -28.20 10.38 1.03
CA SER A 8 -28.11 11.33 2.15
C SER A 8 -27.16 12.45 1.76
N SER A 9 -27.71 13.59 1.34
CA SER A 9 -26.99 14.86 1.36
C SER A 9 -26.79 15.29 2.81
N ALA A 10 -25.89 14.62 3.51
CA ALA A 10 -25.41 15.09 4.80
C ALA A 10 -24.61 16.37 4.51
N GLY A 11 -25.06 17.50 5.05
CA GLY A 11 -24.24 18.71 5.11
C GLY A 11 -22.84 18.33 5.59
N ALA A 12 -21.82 18.83 4.92
CA ALA A 12 -20.44 18.46 5.18
C ALA A 12 -20.18 18.53 6.69
N THR A 13 -19.81 17.39 7.29
CA THR A 13 -19.39 17.38 8.69
C THR A 13 -18.29 18.45 8.88
N PRO A 14 -18.16 19.04 10.08
CA PRO A 14 -17.13 20.05 10.33
C PRO A 14 -15.75 19.61 9.81
N LEU A 15 -15.40 18.34 10.01
CA LEU A 15 -14.19 17.72 9.51
C LEU A 15 -14.10 17.66 7.97
N ALA A 16 -15.15 17.28 7.26
CA ALA A 16 -15.14 17.27 5.79
C ALA A 16 -14.90 18.69 5.23
N THR A 17 -15.49 19.71 5.86
CA THR A 17 -15.28 21.12 5.47
C THR A 17 -13.84 21.58 5.76
N GLU A 18 -13.26 21.15 6.87
CA GLU A 18 -11.86 21.44 7.22
C GLU A 18 -10.87 20.74 6.28
N LEU A 19 -11.09 19.46 5.96
CA LEU A 19 -10.28 18.73 4.98
C LEU A 19 -10.32 19.39 3.61
N GLN A 20 -11.49 19.83 3.15
CA GLN A 20 -11.59 20.58 1.91
C GLN A 20 -10.78 21.88 1.95
N ARG A 21 -10.89 22.66 3.04
CA ARG A 21 -10.13 23.91 3.21
C ARG A 21 -8.63 23.65 3.23
N ALA A 22 -8.16 22.63 3.94
CA ALA A 22 -6.74 22.26 4.03
C ALA A 22 -6.14 21.86 2.67
N LEU A 23 -6.95 21.33 1.76
CA LEU A 23 -6.53 20.97 0.40
C LEU A 23 -6.61 22.14 -0.60
N THR A 24 -7.19 23.28 -0.18
CA THR A 24 -7.33 24.48 -1.01
C THR A 24 -6.10 25.39 -0.87
N VAL A 25 -4.91 24.89 -1.21
CA VAL A 25 -3.64 25.63 -1.03
C VAL A 25 -2.84 25.72 -2.33
N PRO A 26 -2.01 26.77 -2.51
CA PRO A 26 -1.09 26.86 -3.65
C PRO A 26 -0.21 25.59 -3.76
N GLY A 27 -0.03 25.10 -4.98
CA GLY A 27 0.76 23.89 -5.25
C GLY A 27 -0.01 22.57 -5.19
N VAL A 28 -1.26 22.56 -4.72
CA VAL A 28 -2.14 21.38 -4.77
C VAL A 28 -3.12 21.50 -5.94
N SER A 29 -2.98 20.62 -6.94
CA SER A 29 -3.89 20.60 -8.08
C SER A 29 -5.14 19.78 -7.78
N TRP A 30 -6.28 20.45 -7.68
CA TRP A 30 -7.59 19.80 -7.48
C TRP A 30 -7.94 18.74 -8.52
N LYS A 31 -7.43 18.85 -9.75
CA LYS A 31 -7.67 17.88 -10.84
C LYS A 31 -6.74 16.66 -10.76
N ALA A 32 -5.63 16.76 -10.02
CA ALA A 32 -4.61 15.72 -9.93
C ALA A 32 -4.42 15.20 -8.49
N THR A 33 -5.35 15.49 -7.58
CA THR A 33 -5.31 15.03 -6.19
C THR A 33 -6.52 14.15 -5.89
N GLY A 34 -6.27 12.92 -5.42
CA GLY A 34 -7.26 11.99 -4.92
C GLY A 34 -7.21 11.90 -3.40
N VAL A 35 -8.36 11.92 -2.74
CA VAL A 35 -8.48 11.80 -1.28
C VAL A 35 -9.66 10.90 -0.95
N VAL A 36 -9.45 9.95 -0.04
CA VAL A 36 -10.51 9.17 0.57
C VAL A 36 -10.21 9.08 2.07
N THR A 37 -11.17 9.48 2.88
CA THR A 37 -11.10 9.44 4.34
C THR A 37 -12.24 8.59 4.85
N ILE A 38 -11.91 7.58 5.64
CA ILE A 38 -12.85 6.57 6.13
C ILE A 38 -12.84 6.60 7.65
N ASP A 39 -14.02 6.55 8.26
CA ASP A 39 -14.19 6.30 9.68
C ASP A 39 -13.98 4.81 9.96
N LEU A 40 -12.91 4.46 10.68
CA LEU A 40 -12.50 3.07 10.84
C LEU A 40 -13.53 2.19 11.59
N PRO A 41 -14.19 2.65 12.68
CA PRO A 41 -15.18 1.85 13.38
C PRO A 41 -16.41 1.51 12.53
N THR A 42 -16.89 2.46 11.72
CA THR A 42 -18.13 2.26 10.93
C THR A 42 -17.88 1.84 9.48
N GLY A 43 -16.66 2.04 8.96
CA GLY A 43 -16.34 1.92 7.54
C GLY A 43 -16.96 3.05 6.68
N GLY A 44 -17.63 4.02 7.30
CA GLY A 44 -18.29 5.13 6.61
C GLY A 44 -17.28 6.07 5.96
N THR A 45 -17.59 6.57 4.76
CA THR A 45 -16.75 7.62 4.14
C THR A 45 -17.04 8.98 4.76
N VAL A 46 -16.02 9.60 5.33
CA VAL A 46 -16.07 10.94 5.92
C VAL A 46 -15.88 12.02 4.87
N TYR A 47 -14.92 11.82 3.97
CA TYR A 47 -14.61 12.74 2.89
C TYR A 47 -14.04 11.97 1.70
N ARG A 48 -14.41 12.38 0.48
CA ARG A 48 -13.85 11.79 -0.74
C ARG A 48 -13.73 12.83 -1.83
N ARG A 49 -12.69 12.70 -2.64
CA ARG A 49 -12.45 13.49 -3.83
C ARG A 49 -11.65 12.69 -4.84
N ASN A 50 -12.08 12.72 -6.11
CA ASN A 50 -11.40 12.03 -7.22
C ASN A 50 -11.04 10.58 -6.85
N ALA A 51 -11.92 9.89 -6.12
CA ALA A 51 -11.62 8.60 -5.50
C ALA A 51 -11.32 7.49 -6.54
N ALA A 52 -11.84 7.64 -7.76
CA ALA A 52 -11.62 6.72 -8.88
C ALA A 52 -10.61 7.25 -9.90
N LEU A 53 -9.95 8.39 -9.65
CA LEU A 53 -8.96 8.94 -10.56
C LEU A 53 -7.66 8.14 -10.47
N SER A 54 -7.21 7.59 -11.59
CA SER A 54 -5.91 6.94 -11.67
C SER A 54 -4.79 7.97 -11.49
N LEU A 55 -3.96 7.75 -10.48
CA LEU A 55 -2.80 8.57 -10.14
C LEU A 55 -1.56 7.70 -10.00
N ARG A 56 -0.37 8.29 -10.19
CA ARG A 56 0.89 7.61 -9.91
C ARG A 56 1.04 7.44 -8.39
N PRO A 57 1.09 6.22 -7.85
CA PRO A 57 1.06 6.00 -6.40
C PRO A 57 2.39 6.33 -5.70
N ALA A 58 3.50 6.40 -6.44
CA ALA A 58 4.85 6.46 -5.88
C ALA A 58 5.03 5.34 -4.82
N SER A 59 5.66 5.64 -3.67
CA SER A 59 5.85 4.64 -2.62
C SER A 59 4.56 4.10 -2.00
N ASN A 60 3.37 4.69 -2.24
CA ASN A 60 2.11 4.09 -1.78
C ASN A 60 1.81 2.75 -2.46
N GLU A 61 2.44 2.45 -3.61
CA GLU A 61 2.40 1.14 -4.27
C GLU A 61 2.83 0.00 -3.33
N LYS A 62 3.71 0.30 -2.38
CA LYS A 62 4.20 -0.65 -1.38
C LYS A 62 3.06 -1.25 -0.55
N LEU A 63 1.93 -0.56 -0.36
CA LEU A 63 0.80 -1.10 0.38
C LEU A 63 0.21 -2.34 -0.31
N ALA A 64 0.00 -2.27 -1.63
CA ALA A 64 -0.52 -3.39 -2.41
C ALA A 64 0.49 -4.54 -2.47
N VAL A 65 1.77 -4.23 -2.69
CA VAL A 65 2.86 -5.23 -2.71
C VAL A 65 3.00 -5.91 -1.34
N ALA A 66 2.96 -5.15 -0.25
CA ALA A 66 3.09 -5.69 1.09
C ALA A 66 1.90 -6.59 1.47
N LEU A 67 0.67 -6.19 1.10
CA LEU A 67 -0.51 -7.03 1.31
C LEU A 67 -0.41 -8.33 0.50
N ALA A 68 -0.04 -8.25 -0.78
CA ALA A 68 0.17 -9.43 -1.61
C ALA A 68 1.25 -10.35 -1.03
N ALA A 69 2.41 -9.81 -0.63
CA ALA A 69 3.47 -10.58 0.00
C ALA A 69 3.02 -11.24 1.31
N LEU A 70 2.24 -10.53 2.13
CA LEU A 70 1.70 -11.09 3.37
C LEU A 70 0.71 -12.23 3.11
N VAL A 71 -0.16 -12.10 2.11
CA VAL A 71 -1.14 -13.12 1.72
C VAL A 71 -0.45 -14.35 1.13
N GLU A 72 0.50 -14.15 0.22
CA GLU A 72 1.15 -15.24 -0.52
C GLU A 72 2.26 -15.93 0.27
N LEU A 73 3.09 -15.18 1.02
CA LEU A 73 4.26 -15.72 1.73
C LEU A 73 3.97 -15.98 3.22
N GLY A 74 3.00 -15.28 3.79
CA GLY A 74 2.70 -15.30 5.22
C GLY A 74 3.66 -14.44 6.06
N PRO A 75 3.27 -14.10 7.30
CA PRO A 75 4.06 -13.25 8.20
C PRO A 75 5.36 -13.93 8.69
N GLY A 76 5.43 -15.26 8.59
CA GLY A 76 6.58 -16.06 9.01
C GLY A 76 7.65 -16.25 7.94
N TYR A 77 7.46 -15.73 6.72
CA TYR A 77 8.37 -15.99 5.61
C TYR A 77 9.81 -15.52 5.93
N ARG A 78 10.79 -16.29 5.45
CA ARG A 78 12.22 -16.00 5.57
C ARG A 78 12.87 -16.17 4.21
N ILE A 79 13.54 -15.13 3.74
CA ILE A 79 14.41 -15.21 2.57
C ILE A 79 15.66 -15.98 3.00
N THR A 80 15.95 -17.08 2.30
CA THR A 80 17.11 -17.93 2.59
C THR A 80 18.30 -17.50 1.73
N THR A 81 19.48 -17.43 2.34
CA THR A 81 20.76 -17.23 1.66
C THR A 81 21.66 -18.41 1.98
N GLN A 82 22.30 -19.00 0.97
CA GLN A 82 23.08 -20.23 1.09
C GLN A 82 24.48 -20.05 0.51
N VAL A 83 25.45 -20.75 1.09
CA VAL A 83 26.76 -20.97 0.46
C VAL A 83 26.85 -22.43 0.06
N LEU A 84 27.04 -22.68 -1.22
CA LEU A 84 27.10 -24.02 -1.81
C LEU A 84 28.52 -24.30 -2.29
N GLY A 85 29.02 -25.51 -2.06
CA GLY A 85 30.34 -25.95 -2.52
C GLY A 85 30.25 -27.06 -3.56
N ASP A 86 31.05 -26.95 -4.61
CA ASP A 86 31.31 -28.02 -5.59
C ASP A 86 32.81 -28.28 -5.63
N GLY A 87 33.26 -29.31 -4.92
CA GLY A 87 34.65 -29.55 -4.59
C GLY A 87 34.81 -30.39 -3.34
N THR A 88 36.01 -30.37 -2.76
CA THR A 88 36.33 -31.12 -1.53
C THR A 88 36.98 -30.22 -0.48
N LEU A 89 36.75 -30.54 0.79
CA LEU A 89 37.45 -29.92 1.90
C LEU A 89 38.74 -30.70 2.18
N ASP A 90 39.89 -30.04 2.00
CA ASP A 90 41.23 -30.56 2.30
C ASP A 90 41.77 -29.83 3.54
N GLY A 91 41.56 -30.42 4.72
CA GLY A 91 41.82 -29.78 6.00
C GLY A 91 40.96 -28.54 6.21
N SER A 92 41.58 -27.36 6.21
CA SER A 92 40.90 -26.06 6.29
C SER A 92 40.73 -25.35 4.94
N VAL A 93 41.18 -25.97 3.83
CA VAL A 93 41.13 -25.38 2.50
C VAL A 93 40.06 -26.07 1.66
N TRP A 94 39.09 -25.30 1.19
CA TRP A 94 38.15 -25.79 0.17
C TRP A 94 38.82 -25.79 -1.20
N ARG A 95 38.88 -26.94 -1.87
CA ARG A 95 39.38 -27.08 -3.24
C ARG A 95 38.21 -27.32 -4.19
N GLY A 96 37.80 -26.27 -4.87
CA GLY A 96 36.70 -26.29 -5.81
C GLY A 96 35.95 -24.97 -5.81
N ARG A 97 34.75 -24.97 -6.39
CA ARG A 97 33.91 -23.76 -6.49
C ARG A 97 33.11 -23.57 -5.21
N LEU A 98 32.93 -22.30 -4.85
CA LEU A 98 31.95 -21.85 -3.86
C LEU A 98 30.98 -20.91 -4.57
N VAL A 99 29.69 -21.05 -4.26
CA VAL A 99 28.60 -20.25 -4.85
C VAL A 99 27.78 -19.65 -3.71
N LEU A 100 27.62 -18.33 -3.74
CA LEU A 100 26.63 -17.63 -2.91
C LEU A 100 25.30 -17.62 -3.67
N LYS A 101 24.26 -18.17 -3.06
CA LYS A 101 22.91 -18.31 -3.63
C LYS A 101 21.88 -17.62 -2.76
#